data_AF-A0A7Y1ZGN0-F1
#
_entry.id   AF-A0A7Y1ZGN0-F1
#
_cell.length_a   1.000
_cell.length_b   1.000
_cell.length_c   1.000
_cell.angle_alpha   90.00
_cell.angle_beta   90.00
_cell.angle_gamma   90.00
#
_symmetry.space_group_name_H-M   'P 1'
#
loop_
_entity.id
_entity.type
_entity.pdbx_description
1 polymer ?
#
loop_
_entity_poly.entity_id
_entity_poly.type
_entity_poly.pdbx_seq_one_letter_code
_entity_poly.pdbx_strand_id
1 'polypeptide(L)'
;MSPVKLATLAFYAVLALLAITLDGTVATWSLRLLLILAVAHAIEVLVFFKVCRDAPGSLPGHLLSVFLFGIFHVKELKAAQGG
;
A
#
# COMPACT_ATOMS: atom_id res chain seq x y z
N MET A 1 -10.00 -2.30 -11.04
CA MET A 1 -8.95 -2.56 -10.02
C MET A 1 -8.16 -3.78 -10.47
N SER A 2 -6.82 -3.75 -10.38
CA SER A 2 -6.01 -4.91 -10.72
C SER A 2 -6.15 -6.03 -9.67
N PRO A 3 -6.05 -7.32 -10.06
CA PRO A 3 -6.16 -8.45 -9.14
C PRO A 3 -5.18 -8.37 -7.96
N VAL A 4 -4.00 -7.80 -8.19
CA VAL A 4 -2.96 -7.60 -7.16
C VAL A 4 -3.44 -6.65 -6.07
N LYS A 5 -4.04 -5.51 -6.42
CA LYS A 5 -4.59 -4.54 -5.44
C LYS A 5 -5.69 -5.16 -4.57
N LEU A 6 -6.52 -6.01 -5.17
CA LEU A 6 -7.56 -6.76 -4.48
C LEU A 6 -6.95 -7.77 -3.49
N ALA A 7 -5.94 -8.53 -3.90
CA ALA A 7 -5.21 -9.45 -3.04
C ALA A 7 -4.51 -8.73 -1.88
N THR A 8 -3.89 -7.58 -2.14
CA THR A 8 -3.24 -6.76 -1.11
C THR A 8 -4.25 -6.27 -0.05
N LEU A 9 -5.41 -5.79 -0.47
CA LEU A 9 -6.48 -5.38 0.46
C LEU A 9 -7.00 -6.55 1.29
N ALA A 10 -7.24 -7.71 0.65
CA ALA A 10 -7.67 -8.92 1.35
C ALA A 10 -6.63 -9.35 2.40
N PHE A 11 -5.35 -9.27 2.06
CA PHE A 11 -4.27 -9.57 3.00
C PHE A 11 -4.28 -8.64 4.23
N TYR A 12 -4.47 -7.33 4.02
CA TYR A 12 -4.60 -6.39 5.15
C TYR A 12 -5.82 -6.67 6.00
N ALA A 13 -6.97 -6.97 5.37
CA ALA A 13 -8.19 -7.31 6.08
C ALA A 13 -8.01 -8.56 6.95
N VAL A 14 -7.33 -9.59 6.43
CA VAL A 14 -7.03 -10.81 7.20
C VAL A 14 -6.11 -10.50 8.37
N LEU A 15 -5.00 -9.78 8.16
CA LEU A 15 -4.10 -9.41 9.25
C LEU A 15 -4.78 -8.54 10.31
N ALA A 16 -5.62 -7.59 9.89
CA ALA A 16 -6.36 -6.74 10.82
C ALA A 16 -7.37 -7.55 11.63
N LEU A 17 -8.08 -8.48 10.98
CA LEU A 17 -9.00 -9.38 11.65
C LEU A 17 -8.26 -10.24 12.68
N LEU A 18 -7.15 -10.88 12.29
CA LEU A 18 -6.33 -11.69 13.20
C LEU A 18 -5.77 -10.88 14.38
N ALA A 19 -5.43 -9.61 14.16
CA ALA A 19 -4.93 -8.73 15.20
C ALA A 19 -6.01 -8.29 16.20
N ILE A 20 -7.29 -8.25 15.80
CA ILE A 20 -8.41 -7.79 16.64
C ILE A 20 -9.15 -8.96 17.30
N THR A 21 -9.24 -10.11 16.64
CA THR A 21 -10.08 -11.24 17.10
C THR A 21 -9.33 -12.32 17.86
N LEU A 22 -8.00 -12.37 17.71
CA LEU A 22 -7.16 -13.34 18.41
C LEU A 22 -6.33 -12.65 19.49
N ASP A 23 -5.83 -13.44 20.42
CA ASP A 23 -4.89 -13.02 21.46
C ASP A 23 -3.52 -13.69 21.31
N GLY A 24 -2.52 -13.13 21.98
CA GLY A 24 -1.18 -13.71 22.07
C GLY A 24 -0.30 -13.48 20.83
N THR A 25 0.51 -14.49 20.51
CA THR A 25 1.61 -14.37 19.52
C THR A 25 1.11 -14.01 18.13
N VAL A 26 0.02 -14.64 17.66
CA VAL A 26 -0.53 -14.41 16.31
C VAL A 26 -1.05 -12.99 16.14
N ALA A 27 -1.80 -12.48 17.12
CA ALA A 27 -2.33 -11.11 17.10
C ALA A 27 -1.20 -10.08 17.11
N THR A 28 -0.21 -10.28 17.99
CA THR A 28 0.97 -9.41 18.11
C THR A 28 1.76 -9.35 16.80
N TRP A 29 2.02 -10.49 16.16
CA TRP A 29 2.72 -10.52 14.89
C TRP A 29 1.90 -9.95 13.74
N SER A 30 0.57 -10.17 13.72
CA SER A 30 -0.30 -9.59 12.69
C SER A 30 -0.28 -8.06 12.75
N LEU A 31 -0.34 -7.48 13.97
CA LEU A 31 -0.22 -6.04 14.17
C LEU A 31 1.17 -5.52 13.76
N ARG A 32 2.24 -6.22 14.14
CA ARG A 32 3.62 -5.85 13.75
C ARG A 32 3.80 -5.88 12.23
N LEU A 33 3.27 -6.89 11.55
CA LEU A 33 3.33 -6.99 10.09
C LEU A 33 2.59 -5.82 9.43
N LEU A 34 1.37 -5.50 9.90
CA LEU A 34 0.63 -4.31 9.43
C LEU A 34 1.42 -3.02 9.63
N LEU A 35 2.06 -2.86 10.78
CA LEU A 35 2.88 -1.68 11.07
C LEU A 35 4.12 -1.61 10.16
N ILE A 36 4.82 -2.73 9.97
CA ILE A 36 5.97 -2.82 9.06
C ILE A 36 5.56 -2.46 7.63
N LEU A 37 4.44 -3.01 7.16
CA LEU A 37 3.88 -2.68 5.84
C LEU A 37 3.52 -1.21 5.71
N ALA A 38 2.86 -0.64 6.71
CA ALA A 38 2.52 0.78 6.73
C ALA A 38 3.78 1.66 6.69
N VAL A 39 4.82 1.32 7.44
CA VAL A 39 6.10 2.05 7.41
C VAL A 39 6.79 1.90 6.05
N ALA A 40 6.85 0.69 5.49
CA ALA A 40 7.42 0.45 4.17
C ALA A 40 6.71 1.28 3.09
N HIS A 41 5.38 1.29 3.11
CA HIS A 41 4.58 2.07 2.18
C HIS A 41 4.70 3.58 2.41
N ALA A 42 4.87 4.04 3.65
CA ALA A 42 5.18 5.45 3.93
C ALA A 42 6.53 5.86 3.32
N ILE A 43 7.54 4.99 3.40
CA ILE A 43 8.84 5.22 2.74
C ILE A 43 8.65 5.26 1.21
N GLU A 44 7.87 4.34 0.64
CA GLU A 44 7.57 4.34 -0.80
C GLU A 44 6.88 5.63 -1.26
N VAL A 45 5.97 6.20 -0.45
CA VAL A 45 5.36 7.51 -0.74
C VAL A 45 6.42 8.60 -0.87
N LEU A 46 7.43 8.61 0.00
CA LEU A 46 8.53 9.58 -0.07
C LEU A 46 9.42 9.34 -1.29
N VAL A 47 9.77 8.08 -1.57
CA VAL A 47 10.61 7.68 -2.70
C VAL A 47 9.93 8.02 -4.04
N PHE A 48 8.63 7.76 -4.16
CA PHE A 48 7.86 7.97 -5.37
C PHE A 48 7.12 9.32 -5.40
N PHE A 49 7.38 10.21 -4.44
CA PHE A 49 6.74 11.52 -4.35
C PHE A 49 6.91 12.31 -5.65
N LYS A 50 8.14 12.35 -6.18
CA LYS A 50 8.44 13.05 -7.43
C LYS A 50 7.64 12.47 -8.61
N VAL A 51 7.54 11.14 -8.70
CA VAL A 51 6.75 10.47 -9.75
C VAL A 51 5.27 10.81 -9.63
N CYS A 52 4.73 10.83 -8.40
CA CYS A 52 3.33 11.17 -8.15
C CYS A 52 3.01 12.65 -8.43
N ARG A 53 3.98 13.53 -8.22
CA ARG A 53 3.85 14.98 -8.47
C ARG A 53 3.93 15.31 -9.95
N ASP A 54 4.80 14.62 -10.68
CA ASP A 54 4.99 14.84 -12.11
C ASP A 54 3.89 14.09 -12.93
N ALA A 55 3.00 13.32 -12.28
CA ALA A 55 1.87 12.62 -12.88
C ALA A 55 0.62 13.52 -13.06
N PRO A 56 -0.18 13.30 -14.13
CA PRO A 56 -1.44 14.01 -14.31
C PRO A 56 -2.49 13.53 -13.30
N GLY A 57 -3.20 14.47 -12.66
CA GLY A 57 -4.28 14.19 -11.72
C GLY A 57 -4.04 14.76 -10.32
N SER A 58 -4.63 14.12 -9.32
CA SER A 58 -4.55 14.56 -7.92
C SER A 58 -3.33 13.95 -7.22
N LEU A 59 -2.38 14.80 -6.84
CA LEU A 59 -1.20 14.40 -6.05
C LEU A 59 -1.60 13.66 -4.76
N PRO A 60 -2.50 14.18 -3.89
CA PRO A 60 -2.94 13.44 -2.71
C PRO A 60 -3.52 12.05 -3.02
N GLY A 61 -4.27 11.93 -4.13
CA GLY A 61 -4.83 10.67 -4.58
C GLY A 61 -3.77 9.65 -5.00
N HIS A 62 -2.72 10.11 -5.69
CA HIS A 62 -1.58 9.27 -6.05
C HIS A 62 -0.76 8.85 -4.82
N LEU A 63 -0.48 9.76 -3.90
CA LEU A 63 0.24 9.44 -2.66
C LEU A 63 -0.54 8.43 -1.81
N LEU A 64 -1.86 8.59 -1.66
CA LEU A 64 -2.70 7.60 -0.97
C LEU A 64 -2.66 6.24 -1.69
N SER A 65 -2.70 6.25 -3.02
CA SER A 65 -2.63 5.01 -3.80
C SER A 65 -1.27 4.32 -3.68
N VAL A 66 -0.16 5.06 -3.59
CA VAL A 66 1.17 4.51 -3.27
C VAL A 66 1.20 4.02 -1.82
N PHE A 67 0.58 4.72 -0.88
CA PHE A 67 0.52 4.23 0.50
C PHE A 67 -0.27 2.92 0.65
N LEU A 68 -1.29 2.70 -0.18
CA LEU A 68 -2.12 1.48 -0.09
C LEU A 68 -1.56 0.33 -0.91
N PHE A 69 -0.93 0.61 -2.05
CA PHE A 69 -0.54 -0.40 -3.03
C PHE A 69 0.95 -0.38 -3.38
N GLY A 70 1.71 0.53 -2.79
CA GLY A 70 3.15 0.65 -2.97
C GLY A 70 3.58 0.83 -4.41
N ILE A 71 4.68 0.15 -4.75
CA ILE A 71 5.25 0.12 -6.10
C ILE A 71 4.27 -0.35 -7.19
N PHE A 72 3.22 -1.12 -6.86
CA PHE A 72 2.25 -1.57 -7.86
C PHE A 72 1.49 -0.41 -8.49
N HIS A 73 1.10 0.58 -7.69
CA HIS A 73 0.44 1.78 -8.21
C HIS A 73 1.39 2.60 -9.08
N VAL A 74 2.66 2.71 -8.70
CA VAL A 74 3.68 3.43 -9.48
C VAL A 74 3.94 2.77 -10.83
N LYS A 75 3.96 1.43 -10.88
CA LYS A 75 4.09 0.68 -12.14
C LYS A 75 2.90 0.94 -13.07
N GLU A 76 1.68 0.94 -12.54
CA GLU A 76 0.47 1.30 -13.31
C GLU A 76 0.52 2.75 -13.80
N LEU A 77 0.97 3.68 -12.94
CA LEU A 77 1.16 5.09 -13.28
C LEU A 77 2.15 5.28 -14.43
N LYS A 78 3.31 4.63 -14.34
CA LYS A 78 4.33 4.68 -15.40
C LYS A 78 3.84 4.04 -16.69
N ALA A 79 3.14 2.91 -16.62
CA ALA A 79 2.55 2.28 -17.79
C ALA A 79 1.49 3.18 -18.47
N ALA A 80 0.71 3.92 -17.70
CA ALA A 80 -0.30 4.85 -18.22
C ALA A 80 0.31 6.15 -18.81
N GLN A 81 1.53 6.51 -18.42
CA GLN A 81 2.24 7.71 -18.92
C GLN A 81 3.02 7.47 -20.23
N GLY A 82 2.96 6.27 -20.78
CA GLY A 82 3.70 5.87 -21.98
C GLY A 82 5.04 5.22 -21.61
N GLY A 83 5.16 3.92 -21.89
CA GLY A 83 6.46 3.25 -21.96
C GLY A 83 7.31 3.76 -23.11
#